data_AF-A0A2E0AKL1-F1
#
_entry.id   AF-A0A2E0AKL1-F1
#
_cell.length_a   1.000
_cell.length_b   1.000
_cell.length_c   1.000
_cell.angle_alpha   90.00
_cell.angle_beta   90.00
_cell.angle_gamma   90.00
#
_symmetry.space_group_name_H-M   'P 1'
#
loop_
_entity.id
_entity.type
_entity.pdbx_description
1 polymer ?
#
loop_
_entity_poly.entity_id
_entity_poly.type
_entity_poly.pdbx_seq_one_letter_code
_entity_poly.pdbx_strand_id
1 'polypeptide(L)'
;MITIDQILSLEQTAKQVGSGIDPQALTGIWRLQQTWTRTGQRPSPGTDPLLRSLGAQLSLEAVNDRLRIGNQVAVGPLRLCFQGDAELKGTRPLLMFSFDSVAVMINNQTLLQRSITTPSPQRMPFFALIGMGQNREWLAARGRGGGLAIWHRST
;
A
#
# COMPACT_ATOMS: atom_id res chain seq x y z
N MET A 1 -7.76 -17.54 4.72
CA MET A 1 -7.85 -16.37 3.82
C MET A 1 -8.94 -15.46 4.34
N ILE A 2 -8.65 -14.18 4.62
CA ILE A 2 -9.61 -13.24 5.20
C ILE A 2 -10.65 -12.81 4.16
N THR A 3 -11.92 -12.73 4.54
CA THR A 3 -13.04 -12.33 3.67
C THR A 3 -13.28 -10.82 3.70
N ILE A 4 -14.03 -10.31 2.73
CA ILE A 4 -14.40 -8.89 2.70
C ILE A 4 -15.23 -8.47 3.92
N ASP A 5 -16.17 -9.31 4.37
CA ASP A 5 -16.99 -9.01 5.55
C ASP A 5 -16.14 -8.94 6.83
N GLN A 6 -15.13 -9.80 6.94
CA GLN A 6 -14.16 -9.74 8.02
C GLN A 6 -13.33 -8.44 7.98
N ILE A 7 -12.88 -8.00 6.80
CA ILE A 7 -12.17 -6.72 6.63
C ILE A 7 -13.07 -5.55 7.02
N LEU A 8 -14.34 -5.55 6.61
CA LEU A 8 -15.29 -4.49 6.95
C LEU A 8 -15.59 -4.43 8.46
N SER A 9 -15.72 -5.59 9.11
CA SER A 9 -15.86 -5.70 10.57
C SER A 9 -14.62 -5.13 11.28
N LEU A 10 -13.41 -5.55 10.87
CA LEU A 10 -12.16 -4.99 11.39
C LEU A 10 -12.06 -3.48 11.19
N GLU A 11 -12.55 -2.95 10.07
CA GLU A 11 -12.55 -1.51 9.83
C GLU A 11 -13.44 -0.77 10.84
N GLN A 12 -14.61 -1.32 11.19
CA GLN A 12 -15.48 -0.74 12.20
C GLN A 12 -14.78 -0.71 13.56
N THR A 13 -14.15 -1.81 13.97
CA THR A 13 -13.36 -1.87 15.20
C THR A 13 -12.20 -0.87 15.17
N ALA A 14 -11.42 -0.83 14.08
CA ALA A 14 -10.29 0.07 13.93
C ALA A 14 -10.68 1.55 13.96
N LYS A 15 -11.90 1.90 13.55
CA LYS A 15 -12.45 3.26 13.68
C LYS A 15 -12.75 3.65 15.12
N GLN A 16 -13.08 2.70 15.98
CA GLN A 16 -13.46 2.96 17.37
C GLN A 16 -12.25 2.95 18.30
N VAL A 17 -11.38 1.95 18.16
CA VAL A 17 -10.29 1.69 19.13
C VAL A 17 -8.89 1.69 18.52
N GLY A 18 -8.77 1.98 17.22
CA GLY A 18 -7.51 1.86 16.48
C GLY A 18 -7.24 0.44 15.96
N SER A 19 -6.34 0.30 14.99
CA SER A 19 -6.03 -1.01 14.40
C SER A 19 -4.93 -1.78 15.15
N GLY A 20 -4.25 -1.13 16.11
CA GLY A 20 -3.16 -1.73 16.88
C GLY A 20 -1.91 -2.09 16.06
N ILE A 21 -1.80 -1.61 14.82
CA ILE A 21 -0.66 -1.92 13.95
C ILE A 21 0.55 -1.10 14.38
N ASP A 22 1.61 -1.80 14.77
CA ASP A 22 2.93 -1.24 15.05
C ASP A 22 3.62 -0.78 13.75
N PRO A 23 4.15 0.46 13.67
CA PRO A 23 5.02 0.92 12.59
C PRO A 23 6.08 -0.09 12.14
N GLN A 24 6.76 -0.76 13.08
CA GLN A 24 7.82 -1.70 12.75
C GLN A 24 7.28 -2.98 12.11
N ALA A 25 6.01 -3.32 12.36
CA ALA A 25 5.36 -4.47 11.75
C ALA A 25 5.07 -4.26 10.26
N LEU A 26 5.03 -3.01 9.79
CA LEU A 26 4.80 -2.68 8.39
C LEU A 26 6.02 -2.90 7.49
N THR A 27 7.22 -2.95 8.05
CA THR A 27 8.45 -3.10 7.27
C THR A 27 8.46 -4.41 6.48
N GLY A 28 8.73 -4.32 5.18
CA GLY A 28 8.79 -5.45 4.27
C GLY A 28 8.16 -5.15 2.91
N ILE A 29 8.05 -6.22 2.12
CA ILE A 29 7.45 -6.17 0.78
C ILE A 29 6.05 -6.77 0.85
N TRP A 30 5.07 -6.06 0.30
CA TRP A 30 3.65 -6.40 0.33
C TRP A 30 3.14 -6.50 -1.11
N ARG A 31 2.69 -7.68 -1.54
CA ARG A 31 2.14 -7.90 -2.88
C ARG A 31 0.63 -7.75 -2.86
N LEU A 32 0.11 -6.90 -3.75
CA LEU A 32 -1.33 -6.68 -3.87
C LEU A 32 -2.02 -7.98 -4.28
N GLN A 33 -3.00 -8.41 -3.50
CA GLN A 33 -3.76 -9.64 -3.78
C GLN A 33 -5.15 -9.36 -4.31
N GLN A 34 -5.84 -8.35 -3.77
CA GLN A 34 -7.20 -8.02 -4.19
C GLN A 34 -7.54 -6.59 -3.79
N THR A 35 -8.38 -5.94 -4.58
CA THR A 35 -9.04 -4.70 -4.18
C THR A 35 -10.55 -4.83 -4.24
N TRP A 36 -11.23 -3.92 -3.56
CA TRP A 36 -12.67 -3.73 -3.62
C TRP A 36 -13.00 -2.24 -3.73
N THR A 37 -14.18 -1.95 -4.28
CA THR A 37 -14.71 -0.59 -4.32
C THR A 37 -15.05 -0.09 -2.92
N ARG A 38 -15.45 1.19 -2.82
CA ARG A 38 -15.87 1.80 -1.56
C ARG A 38 -16.94 1.00 -0.82
N THR A 39 -17.86 0.37 -1.56
CA THR A 39 -18.99 -0.43 -1.04
C THR A 39 -18.65 -1.91 -0.83
N GLY A 40 -17.38 -2.32 -1.00
CA GLY A 40 -16.97 -3.71 -0.83
C GLY A 40 -17.29 -4.62 -2.02
N GLN A 41 -17.73 -4.05 -3.14
CA GLN A 41 -17.93 -4.80 -4.37
C GLN A 41 -16.58 -5.04 -5.07
N ARG A 42 -16.49 -6.09 -5.88
CA ARG A 42 -15.33 -6.26 -6.76
C ARG A 42 -15.25 -5.06 -7.73
N PRO A 43 -14.04 -4.57 -8.05
CA PRO A 43 -13.88 -3.49 -9.00
C PRO A 43 -14.43 -3.88 -10.37
N SER A 44 -14.71 -2.88 -11.19
CA SER A 44 -15.13 -3.11 -12.58
C SER A 44 -14.14 -4.03 -13.29
N PRO A 45 -14.62 -4.96 -14.16
CA PRO A 45 -13.75 -5.82 -14.95
C PRO A 45 -12.70 -4.99 -15.69
N GLY A 46 -11.41 -5.28 -15.48
CA GLY A 46 -10.30 -4.68 -16.24
C GLY A 46 -9.23 -3.95 -15.43
N THR A 47 -9.56 -3.25 -14.34
CA THR A 47 -8.56 -2.46 -13.57
C THR A 47 -7.83 -3.27 -12.51
N ASP A 48 -8.58 -4.02 -11.71
CA ASP A 48 -8.06 -4.83 -10.61
C ASP A 48 -7.35 -6.12 -11.07
N PRO A 49 -7.82 -6.85 -12.10
CA PRO A 49 -7.04 -7.94 -12.69
C PRO A 49 -5.73 -7.48 -13.32
N LEU A 50 -5.71 -6.26 -13.88
CA LEU A 50 -4.53 -5.67 -14.51
C LEU A 50 -3.48 -5.27 -13.48
N LEU A 51 -3.85 -4.58 -12.40
CA LEU A 51 -2.90 -4.27 -11.32
C LEU A 51 -2.30 -5.52 -10.65
N ARG A 52 -3.09 -6.61 -10.56
CA ARG A 52 -2.59 -7.91 -10.09
C ARG A 52 -1.67 -8.58 -11.09
N SER A 53 -2.01 -8.60 -12.38
CA SER A 53 -1.15 -9.19 -13.41
C SER A 53 0.17 -8.42 -13.57
N LEU A 54 0.16 -7.13 -13.28
CA LEU A 54 1.34 -6.27 -13.21
C LEU A 54 2.18 -6.49 -11.93
N GLY A 55 1.78 -7.41 -11.04
CA GLY A 55 2.54 -7.75 -9.85
C GLY A 55 2.78 -6.57 -8.92
N ALA A 56 1.77 -5.72 -8.71
CA ALA A 56 1.89 -4.52 -7.88
C ALA A 56 2.43 -4.86 -6.47
N GLN A 57 3.49 -4.18 -6.05
CA GLN A 57 4.12 -4.36 -4.74
C GLN A 57 4.31 -3.02 -4.05
N LEU A 58 4.06 -3.03 -2.75
CA LEU A 58 4.33 -1.94 -1.83
C LEU A 58 5.52 -2.36 -0.96
N SER A 59 6.59 -1.58 -0.95
CA SER A 59 7.70 -1.76 -0.01
C SER A 59 7.64 -0.68 1.06
N LEU A 60 7.94 -1.08 2.30
CA LEU A 60 8.06 -0.19 3.44
C LEU A 60 9.36 -0.51 4.17
N GLU A 61 10.18 0.51 4.37
CA GLU A 61 11.54 0.36 4.92
C GLU A 61 11.78 1.43 5.98
N ALA A 62 12.29 1.04 7.15
CA ALA A 62 12.70 1.98 8.17
C ALA A 62 14.15 2.42 7.91
N VAL A 63 14.38 3.72 7.73
CA VAL A 63 15.68 4.32 7.46
C VAL A 63 15.85 5.55 8.35
N ASN A 64 16.81 5.52 9.28
CA ASN A 64 17.12 6.64 10.19
C ASN A 64 15.86 7.22 10.88
N ASP A 65 15.07 6.36 11.53
CA ASP A 65 13.81 6.68 12.21
C ASP A 65 12.70 7.26 11.29
N ARG A 66 12.87 7.21 9.97
CA ARG A 66 11.85 7.57 8.98
C ARG A 66 11.38 6.32 8.25
N LEU A 67 10.12 6.31 7.83
CA LEU A 67 9.58 5.25 7.01
C LEU A 67 9.68 5.67 5.54
N ARG A 68 10.37 4.88 4.73
CA ARG A 68 10.37 5.02 3.27
C ARG A 68 9.33 4.09 2.68
N ILE A 69 8.71 4.54 1.60
CA ILE A 69 7.73 3.79 0.84
C ILE A 69 8.17 3.64 -0.60
N GLY A 70 7.93 2.46 -1.15
CA GLY A 70 8.05 2.19 -2.57
C GLY A 70 6.78 1.58 -3.12
N ASN A 71 6.41 1.94 -4.34
CA ASN A 71 5.38 1.23 -5.09
C ASN A 71 5.97 0.81 -6.43
N GLN A 72 5.85 -0.47 -6.77
CA GLN A 72 6.34 -0.97 -8.04
C GLN A 72 5.32 -1.84 -8.76
N VAL A 73 5.36 -1.76 -10.09
CA VAL A 73 4.64 -2.64 -11.00
C VAL A 73 5.61 -3.15 -12.07
N ALA A 74 5.37 -4.35 -12.58
CA ALA A 74 6.21 -5.03 -13.54
C ALA A 74 5.42 -5.57 -14.73
N VAL A 75 6.00 -5.46 -15.93
CA VAL A 75 5.55 -6.12 -17.16
C VAL A 75 6.74 -6.84 -17.76
N GLY A 76 6.82 -8.16 -17.57
CA GLY A 76 8.02 -8.93 -17.94
C GLY A 76 9.27 -8.35 -17.25
N PRO A 77 10.35 -8.03 -17.98
CA PRO A 77 11.57 -7.48 -17.38
C PRO A 77 11.48 -5.99 -17.04
N LEU A 78 10.46 -5.29 -17.54
CA LEU A 78 10.27 -3.86 -17.32
C LEU A 78 9.60 -3.62 -15.96
N ARG A 79 10.17 -2.71 -15.15
CA ARG A 79 9.60 -2.27 -13.87
C ARG A 79 9.45 -0.75 -13.84
N LEU A 80 8.32 -0.31 -13.31
CA LEU A 80 8.09 1.08 -12.93
C LEU A 80 8.09 1.15 -11.40
N CYS A 81 8.96 1.98 -10.84
CA CYS A 81 9.17 2.08 -9.40
C CYS A 81 8.97 3.53 -8.96
N PHE A 82 8.12 3.75 -7.97
CA PHE A 82 7.97 5.01 -7.26
C PHE A 82 8.62 4.87 -5.88
N GLN A 83 9.27 5.92 -5.41
CA GLN A 83 9.85 5.98 -4.07
C GLN A 83 9.56 7.32 -3.40
N GLY A 84 9.52 7.31 -2.08
CA GLY A 84 9.47 8.52 -1.28
C GLY A 84 9.32 8.23 0.20
N ASP A 85 8.73 9.18 0.91
CA ASP A 85 8.58 9.16 2.35
C ASP A 85 7.16 8.75 2.77
N ALA A 86 7.09 8.11 3.93
CA ALA A 86 5.87 7.75 4.61
C ALA A 86 5.96 8.02 6.11
N GLU A 87 4.80 8.15 6.73
CA GLU A 87 4.65 8.35 8.16
C GLU A 87 3.32 7.74 8.61
N LEU A 88 3.29 7.22 9.83
CA LEU A 88 2.05 6.79 10.46
C LEU A 88 1.54 7.88 11.39
N LYS A 89 0.25 8.20 11.29
CA LYS A 89 -0.42 9.19 12.14
C LYS A 89 -1.68 8.66 12.78
N GLY A 90 -1.86 9.01 14.05
CA GLY A 90 -3.09 8.79 14.81
C GLY A 90 -3.26 7.36 15.34
N THR A 91 -4.28 7.18 16.17
CA THR A 91 -4.64 5.92 16.83
C THR A 91 -5.25 4.89 15.87
N ARG A 92 -5.99 5.38 14.86
CA ARG A 92 -6.29 4.64 13.63
C ARG A 92 -5.20 4.98 12.63
N PRO A 93 -4.10 4.21 12.56
CA PRO A 93 -2.91 4.62 11.85
C PRO A 93 -3.22 4.90 10.38
N LEU A 94 -3.07 6.16 10.02
CA LEU A 94 -3.04 6.62 8.64
C LEU A 94 -1.59 6.55 8.19
N LEU A 95 -1.30 5.65 7.25
CA LEU A 95 -0.04 5.65 6.52
C LEU A 95 -0.13 6.77 5.49
N MET A 96 0.30 7.97 5.88
CA MET A 96 0.46 9.10 4.98
C MET A 96 1.75 8.92 4.20
N PHE A 97 1.74 9.26 2.92
CA PHE A 97 2.91 9.08 2.09
C PHE A 97 2.98 10.05 0.93
N SER A 98 4.15 10.15 0.33
CA SER A 98 4.33 10.81 -0.95
C SER A 98 5.44 10.11 -1.73
N PHE A 99 5.42 10.28 -3.05
CA PHE A 99 6.52 9.88 -3.90
C PHE A 99 7.25 11.14 -4.37
N ASP A 100 8.56 11.13 -4.24
CA ASP A 100 9.47 12.19 -4.70
C ASP A 100 10.24 11.78 -5.97
N SER A 101 10.20 10.49 -6.31
CA SER A 101 10.93 9.95 -7.44
C SER A 101 10.18 8.82 -8.12
N VAL A 102 10.42 8.71 -9.43
CA VAL A 102 9.97 7.62 -10.28
C VAL A 102 11.15 7.13 -11.12
N ALA A 103 11.27 5.81 -11.25
CA ALA A 103 12.27 5.14 -12.06
C ALA A 103 11.64 4.10 -12.97
N VAL A 104 12.16 4.01 -14.19
CA VAL A 104 11.90 2.91 -15.13
C VAL A 104 13.14 2.04 -15.16
N MET A 105 12.98 0.75 -14.91
CA MET A 105 14.08 -0.22 -14.87
C MET A 105 13.80 -1.36 -15.83
N ILE A 106 14.86 -1.94 -16.40
CA ILE A 106 14.82 -3.25 -17.06
C ILE A 106 15.72 -4.19 -16.27
N ASN A 107 15.17 -5.31 -15.81
CA ASN A 107 15.83 -6.22 -14.86
C ASN A 107 16.32 -5.43 -13.63
N ASN A 108 17.64 -5.30 -13.45
CA ASN A 108 18.26 -4.59 -12.33
C ASN A 108 18.94 -3.27 -12.76
N GLN A 109 18.73 -2.83 -14.01
CA GLN A 109 19.31 -1.60 -14.54
C GLN A 109 18.26 -0.50 -14.62
N THR A 110 18.56 0.65 -14.02
CA THR A 110 17.75 1.86 -14.14
C THR A 110 17.97 2.50 -15.51
N LEU A 111 16.93 2.58 -16.33
CA LEU A 111 16.97 3.24 -17.63
C LEU A 111 16.72 4.75 -17.51
N LEU A 112 15.78 5.11 -16.64
CA LEU A 112 15.36 6.49 -16.44
C LEU A 112 14.99 6.67 -14.98
N GLN A 113 15.41 7.80 -14.41
CA GLN A 113 14.94 8.26 -13.10
C GLN A 113 14.65 9.74 -13.17
N ARG A 114 13.52 10.13 -12.57
CA ARG A 114 13.06 11.51 -12.50
C ARG A 114 12.56 11.80 -11.09
N SER A 115 12.86 13.00 -10.62
CA SER A 115 12.18 13.56 -9.46
C SER A 115 10.77 13.99 -9.89
N ILE A 116 9.80 13.83 -9.00
CA ILE A 116 8.42 14.25 -9.20
C ILE A 116 8.00 15.15 -8.05
N THR A 117 7.03 16.03 -8.31
CA THR A 117 6.60 17.00 -7.30
C THR A 117 5.77 16.31 -6.22
N THR A 118 6.22 16.44 -4.98
CA THR A 118 5.47 16.05 -3.79
C THR A 118 4.16 16.84 -3.70
N PRO A 119 3.01 16.20 -3.42
CA PRO A 119 1.72 16.89 -3.27
C PRO A 119 1.72 17.82 -2.06
N SER A 120 0.89 18.86 -2.11
CA SER A 120 0.68 19.73 -0.94
C SER A 120 0.06 18.93 0.23
N PRO A 121 0.23 19.38 1.48
CA PRO A 121 -0.29 18.65 2.66
C PRO A 121 -1.78 18.29 2.60
N GLN A 122 -2.62 19.14 2.00
CA GLN A 122 -4.07 18.90 1.86
C GLN A 122 -4.41 17.79 0.85
N ARG A 123 -3.50 17.54 -0.10
CA ARG A 123 -3.61 16.52 -1.16
C ARG A 123 -2.82 15.27 -0.86
N MET A 124 -2.17 15.19 0.31
CA MET A 124 -1.35 14.04 0.68
C MET A 124 -2.18 12.75 0.59
N PRO A 125 -1.71 11.74 -0.16
CA PRO A 125 -2.35 10.44 -0.18
C PRO A 125 -2.09 9.71 1.14
N PHE A 126 -3.00 8.79 1.46
CA PHE A 126 -2.88 7.97 2.65
C PHE A 126 -3.58 6.63 2.45
N PHE A 127 -3.16 5.66 3.25
CA PHE A 127 -3.90 4.44 3.53
C PHE A 127 -4.35 4.45 4.99
N ALA A 128 -5.66 4.34 5.23
CA ALA A 128 -6.20 4.05 6.55
C ALA A 128 -6.03 2.57 6.81
N LEU A 129 -5.08 2.20 7.66
CA LEU A 129 -4.78 0.80 7.94
C LEU A 129 -5.92 0.19 8.76
N ILE A 130 -6.41 -0.96 8.32
CA ILE A 130 -7.59 -1.62 8.87
C ILE A 130 -7.16 -2.72 9.84
N GLY A 131 -6.24 -3.57 9.41
CA GLY A 131 -5.78 -4.71 10.18
C GLY A 131 -4.59 -5.38 9.52
N MET A 132 -3.91 -6.22 10.30
CA MET A 132 -2.80 -7.05 9.87
C MET A 132 -3.00 -8.45 10.44
N GLY A 133 -2.56 -9.47 9.70
CA GLY A 133 -2.55 -10.84 10.18
C GLY A 133 -1.62 -11.02 11.39
N GLN A 134 -1.94 -11.99 12.26
CA GLN A 134 -1.16 -12.24 13.48
C GLN A 134 0.32 -12.52 13.19
N ASN A 135 0.61 -13.20 12.07
CA ASN A 135 1.95 -13.52 11.63
C ASN A 135 2.46 -12.52 10.57
N ARG A 136 1.79 -11.36 10.44
CA ARG A 136 2.07 -10.32 9.44
C ARG A 136 1.96 -10.85 8.01
N GLU A 137 1.16 -11.88 7.81
CA GLU A 137 1.03 -12.56 6.52
C GLU A 137 0.14 -11.79 5.53
N TRP A 138 -0.75 -10.93 6.03
CA TRP A 138 -1.55 -10.01 5.24
C TRP A 138 -1.67 -8.64 5.92
N LEU A 139 -1.93 -7.62 5.10
CA LEU A 139 -2.23 -6.25 5.50
C LEU A 139 -3.47 -5.79 4.73
N ALA A 140 -4.44 -5.20 5.44
CA ALA A 140 -5.62 -4.61 4.82
C ALA A 140 -5.66 -3.10 5.10
N ALA A 141 -6.01 -2.31 4.08
CA ALA A 141 -6.16 -0.88 4.23
C ALA A 141 -7.20 -0.28 3.28
N ARG A 142 -7.65 0.93 3.60
CA ARG A 142 -8.51 1.75 2.73
C ARG A 142 -7.74 2.95 2.20
N GLY A 143 -7.77 3.15 0.88
CA GLY A 143 -7.19 4.33 0.25
C GLY A 143 -8.09 5.56 0.33
N ARG A 144 -7.54 6.74 0.00
CA ARG A 144 -8.26 8.03 -0.01
C ARG A 144 -9.55 8.03 -0.84
N GLY A 145 -9.57 7.36 -2.00
CA GLY A 145 -10.78 7.23 -2.85
C GLY A 145 -11.83 6.26 -2.30
N GLY A 146 -11.60 5.68 -1.12
CA GLY A 146 -12.47 4.72 -0.49
C GLY A 146 -12.26 3.28 -0.96
N GLY A 147 -11.40 2.99 -1.95
CA GLY A 147 -11.08 1.61 -2.32
C GLY A 147 -10.43 0.84 -1.17
N LEU A 148 -10.78 -0.44 -1.02
CA LEU A 148 -10.14 -1.38 -0.10
C LEU A 148 -9.08 -2.19 -0.84
N ALA A 149 -7.99 -2.51 -0.15
CA ALA A 149 -6.96 -3.37 -0.67
C ALA A 149 -6.49 -4.33 0.42
N ILE A 150 -6.15 -5.55 -0.02
CA ILE A 150 -5.41 -6.51 0.78
C ILE A 150 -4.10 -6.85 0.07
N TRP A 151 -3.03 -6.83 0.85
CA TRP A 151 -1.71 -7.28 0.43
C TRP A 151 -1.30 -8.49 1.24
N HIS A 152 -0.52 -9.38 0.63
CA HIS A 152 0.20 -10.42 1.34
C HIS A 152 1.68 -10.07 1.43
N ARG A 153 2.31 -10.43 2.54
CA ARG A 153 3.74 -10.23 2.69
C ARG A 153 4.47 -11.15 1.71
N SER A 154 5.43 -10.60 0.97
CA SER A 154 6.40 -11.45 0.27
C SER A 154 7.25 -12.12 1.34
N THR A 155 7.35 -13.44 1.23
CA THR A 155 8.47 -14.20 1.78
C THR A 155 9.79 -13.68 1.25
#